data_AF-A0A923HZG8-F1
#
_entry.id   AF-A0A923HZG8-F1
#
_cell.length_a   1.000
_cell.length_b   1.000
_cell.length_c   1.000
_cell.angle_alpha   90.00
_cell.angle_beta   90.00
_cell.angle_gamma   90.00
#
_symmetry.space_group_name_H-M   'P 1'
#
loop_
_entity.id
_entity.type
_entity.pdbx_description
1 polymer ?
#
loop_
_entity_poly.entity_id
_entity_poly.type
_entity_poly.pdbx_seq_one_letter_code
_entity_poly.pdbx_strand_id
1 'polypeptide(L)'
;MTQHSVVDCRNQAVGLGDIVKVIQLDPDFIASFPEEEQILISSMIGNFFKVVALDEDGYPCVMREWHDERGNLQSHVIALDSEDMEKV
;
A
#
# COMPACT_ATOMS: atom_id res chain seq x y z
N MET A 1 -12.36 -15.14 17.30
CA MET A 1 -11.97 -14.03 16.42
C MET A 1 -10.56 -13.64 16.83
N THR A 2 -9.56 -14.29 16.23
CA THR A 2 -8.15 -13.98 16.45
C THR A 2 -7.92 -12.63 15.78
N GLN A 3 -7.72 -11.57 16.56
CA GLN A 3 -7.13 -10.33 16.06
C GLN A 3 -5.74 -10.70 15.55
N HIS A 4 -5.60 -10.91 14.24
CA HIS A 4 -4.30 -10.89 13.61
C HIS A 4 -3.85 -9.43 13.69
N SER A 5 -3.03 -9.12 14.70
CA SER A 5 -2.33 -7.85 14.74
C SER A 5 -1.49 -7.79 13.49
N VAL A 6 -1.89 -6.99 12.50
CA VAL A 6 -1.09 -6.85 11.30
C VAL A 6 0.16 -6.08 11.65
N VAL A 7 1.28 -6.66 11.26
CA VAL A 7 2.60 -6.15 11.59
C VAL A 7 3.33 -5.74 10.33
N ASP A 8 4.34 -4.89 10.46
CA ASP A 8 5.31 -4.61 9.42
C ASP A 8 6.40 -5.70 9.34
N CYS A 9 7.38 -5.51 8.46
CA CYS A 9 8.50 -6.43 8.25
C CYS A 9 9.40 -6.60 9.50
N ARG A 10 9.22 -5.74 10.52
CA ARG A 10 9.92 -5.77 11.81
C ARG A 10 9.04 -6.27 12.95
N ASN A 11 7.89 -6.87 12.66
CA ASN A 11 6.90 -7.30 13.64
C ASN A 11 6.32 -6.15 14.50
N GLN A 12 6.34 -4.90 14.00
CA GLN A 12 5.67 -3.78 14.65
C GLN A 12 4.21 -3.72 14.23
N ALA A 13 3.31 -3.58 15.20
CA ALA A 13 1.88 -3.45 14.91
C ALA A 13 1.60 -2.20 14.06
N VAL A 14 0.92 -2.40 12.94
CA VAL A 14 0.43 -1.38 12.02
C VAL A 14 -1.08 -1.26 12.18
N GLY A 15 -1.57 -0.04 12.37
CA GLY A 15 -2.98 0.25 12.50
C GLY A 15 -3.45 1.36 11.58
N LEU A 16 -4.76 1.58 11.56
CA LEU A 16 -5.37 2.64 10.79
C LEU A 16 -4.84 4.01 11.23
N GLY A 17 -4.39 4.80 10.26
CA GLY A 17 -3.81 6.11 10.47
C GLY A 17 -2.30 6.14 10.72
N ASP A 18 -1.65 4.99 10.87
CA ASP A 18 -0.19 4.91 10.93
C ASP A 18 0.44 5.25 9.57
N ILE A 19 1.72 5.64 9.61
CA ILE A 19 2.53 5.88 8.42
C ILE A 19 3.43 4.68 8.22
N VAL A 20 3.35 4.08 7.04
CA VAL A 20 4.20 2.97 6.62
C VAL A 20 4.97 3.37 5.37
N LYS A 21 6.21 2.91 5.28
CA LYS A 21 7.03 2.98 4.09
C LYS A 21 6.81 1.71 3.29
N VAL A 22 6.46 1.83 2.01
CA VAL A 22 6.47 0.68 1.11
C VAL A 22 7.92 0.36 0.78
N ILE A 23 8.39 -0.82 1.13
CA ILE A 23 9.78 -1.24 0.91
C ILE A 23 9.95 -2.06 -0.36
N GLN A 24 8.92 -2.83 -0.72
CA GLN A 24 8.83 -3.60 -1.95
C GLN A 24 7.34 -3.83 -2.26
N LEU A 25 7.05 -4.27 -3.48
CA LEU A 25 5.74 -4.74 -3.91
C LEU A 25 5.97 -5.93 -4.83
N ASP A 26 5.07 -6.91 -4.81
CA ASP A 26 5.15 -8.06 -5.71
C ASP A 26 5.14 -7.61 -7.19
N PRO A 27 6.14 -8.00 -8.01
CA PRO A 27 6.14 -7.74 -9.44
C PRO A 27 4.89 -8.24 -10.17
N ASP A 28 4.31 -9.36 -9.74
CA ASP A 28 3.08 -9.91 -10.32
C ASP A 28 1.87 -9.03 -9.96
N PHE A 29 1.86 -8.43 -8.76
CA PHE A 29 0.88 -7.43 -8.36
C PHE A 29 1.01 -6.17 -9.22
N ILE A 30 2.22 -5.67 -9.45
CA ILE A 30 2.45 -4.52 -10.34
C ILE A 30 1.98 -4.85 -11.76
N ALA A 31 2.32 -6.03 -12.27
CA ALA A 31 1.94 -6.47 -13.62
C ALA A 31 0.42 -6.64 -13.81
N SER A 32 -0.36 -6.72 -12.73
CA SER A 32 -1.82 -6.73 -12.79
C SER A 32 -2.42 -5.39 -13.23
N PHE A 33 -1.67 -4.28 -13.09
CA PHE A 33 -2.08 -2.95 -13.51
C PHE A 33 -1.75 -2.68 -14.99
N PRO A 34 -2.51 -1.79 -15.66
CA PRO A 34 -2.16 -1.29 -16.99
C PRO A 34 -0.74 -0.71 -17.02
N GLU A 35 0.00 -0.87 -18.13
CA GLU A 35 1.40 -0.41 -18.26
C GLU A 35 1.61 1.05 -17.83
N GLU A 36 0.64 1.92 -18.12
CA GLU A 36 0.67 3.34 -17.76
C GLU A 36 0.66 3.56 -16.23
N GLU A 37 -0.05 2.69 -15.50
CA GLU A 37 -0.16 2.72 -14.04
C GLU A 37 0.99 1.95 -13.36
N GLN A 38 1.61 0.97 -14.02
CA GLN A 38 2.71 0.17 -13.46
C GLN A 38 3.87 1.05 -12.96
N ILE A 39 4.20 2.11 -13.70
CA ILE A 39 5.25 3.07 -13.29
C ILE A 39 4.82 3.83 -12.02
N LEU A 40 3.54 4.18 -11.90
CA LEU A 40 2.99 4.88 -10.74
C LEU A 40 2.94 3.98 -9.51
N ILE A 41 2.49 2.73 -9.66
CA ILE A 41 2.49 1.74 -8.58
C ILE A 41 3.93 1.43 -8.16
N SER A 42 4.85 1.22 -9.11
CA SER A 42 6.27 1.02 -8.82
C SER A 42 6.88 2.22 -8.10
N SER A 43 6.41 3.45 -8.39
CA SER A 43 6.87 4.65 -7.70
C SER A 43 6.45 4.70 -6.22
N MET A 44 5.51 3.84 -5.78
CA MET A 44 5.16 3.72 -4.36
C MET A 44 6.30 3.10 -3.56
N ILE A 45 7.12 2.24 -4.18
CA ILE A 45 8.27 1.61 -3.53
C ILE A 45 9.27 2.70 -3.11
N GLY A 46 9.63 2.68 -1.82
CA GLY A 46 10.50 3.66 -1.18
C GLY A 46 9.78 4.89 -0.62
N ASN A 47 8.49 5.07 -0.91
CA ASN A 47 7.68 6.18 -0.42
C ASN A 47 6.87 5.82 0.84
N PHE A 48 6.41 6.87 1.52
CA PHE A 48 5.64 6.78 2.75
C PHE A 48 4.16 7.05 2.49
N PHE A 49 3.31 6.21 3.06
CA PHE A 49 1.87 6.30 2.92
C PHE A 49 1.19 6.14 4.27
N LYS A 50 0.06 6.83 4.40
CA LYS A 50 -0.81 6.65 5.56
C LYS A 50 -1.73 5.46 5.30
N VAL A 51 -1.89 4.60 6.30
CA VAL A 51 -2.88 3.54 6.29
C VAL A 51 -4.26 4.18 6.38
N VAL A 52 -5.03 4.07 5.30
CA VAL A 52 -6.37 4.70 5.20
C VAL A 52 -7.50 3.75 5.54
N ALA A 53 -7.26 2.44 5.40
CA ALA A 53 -8.22 1.39 5.67
C ALA A 53 -7.50 0.13 6.14
N LEU A 54 -8.25 -0.77 6.77
CA LEU A 54 -7.85 -2.15 6.99
C LEU A 54 -8.87 -3.01 6.22
N ASP A 55 -8.41 -4.02 5.49
CA ASP A 55 -9.33 -4.94 4.78
C ASP A 55 -10.08 -5.89 5.74
N GLU A 56 -10.87 -6.81 5.20
CA GLU A 56 -11.67 -7.76 5.99
C GLU A 56 -10.81 -8.73 6.83
N ASP A 57 -9.57 -8.97 6.41
CA ASP A 57 -8.58 -9.82 7.08
C ASP A 57 -7.65 -8.99 8.01
N GLY A 58 -7.76 -7.66 7.96
CA GLY A 58 -7.05 -6.70 8.79
C GLY A 58 -5.80 -6.10 8.14
N TYR A 59 -5.49 -6.43 6.89
CA TYR A 59 -4.30 -5.91 6.20
C TYR A 59 -4.41 -4.41 5.97
N PRO A 60 -3.33 -3.65 6.22
CA PRO A 60 -3.33 -2.22 6.04
C PRO A 60 -3.33 -1.86 4.57
N CYS A 61 -4.31 -1.03 4.22
CA CYS A 61 -4.46 -0.50 2.88
C CYS A 61 -3.94 0.93 2.83
N VAL A 62 -3.07 1.18 1.86
CA VAL A 62 -2.59 2.52 1.52
C VAL A 62 -3.29 3.01 0.27
N MET A 63 -3.51 4.32 0.19
CA MET A 63 -4.11 4.94 -0.98
C MET A 63 -3.08 5.78 -1.73
N ARG A 64 -2.99 5.56 -3.03
CA ARG A 64 -2.23 6.38 -3.96
C ARG A 64 -3.18 7.14 -4.85
N GLU A 65 -3.04 8.45 -4.87
CA GLU A 65 -3.82 9.33 -5.73
C GLU A 65 -2.90 10.00 -6.74
N TRP A 66 -3.34 10.11 -7.99
CA TRP A 66 -2.66 10.84 -9.05
C TRP A 66 -3.67 11.48 -9.99
N HIS A 67 -3.20 12.43 -10.80
CA HIS A 67 -4.01 13.04 -11.85
C HIS A 67 -3.58 12.47 -13.19
N ASP A 68 -4.54 12.08 -14.02
CA ASP A 68 -4.27 11.71 -15.42
C ASP A 68 -3.97 12.98 -16.27
N GLU A 69 -3.59 12.77 -17.54
CA GLU A 69 -3.31 13.88 -18.47
C GLU A 69 -4.54 14.78 -18.75
N ARG A 70 -5.74 14.31 -18.45
CA ARG A 70 -7.01 15.03 -18.60
C ARG A 70 -7.40 15.77 -17.31
N GLY A 71 -6.60 15.65 -16.25
CA GLY A 71 -6.85 16.25 -14.94
C GLY A 71 -7.86 15.50 -14.09
N ASN A 72 -8.25 14.27 -14.46
CA ASN A 72 -9.10 13.43 -13.63
C ASN A 72 -8.28 12.85 -12.48
N LEU A 73 -8.84 12.90 -11.27
CA LEU A 73 -8.27 12.25 -10.11
C LEU A 73 -8.49 10.74 -10.23
N GLN A 74 -7.39 9.99 -10.26
CA GLN A 74 -7.39 8.54 -10.10
C GLN A 74 -6.84 8.20 -8.72
N SER A 75 -7.46 7.22 -8.06
CA SER A 75 -7.10 6.78 -6.73
C SER A 75 -7.11 5.27 -6.67
N HIS A 76 -5.99 4.67 -6.25
CA HIS A 76 -5.87 3.23 -6.04
C HIS A 76 -5.62 2.93 -4.57
N VAL A 77 -6.36 1.96 -4.07
CA VAL A 77 -6.20 1.44 -2.71
C VAL A 77 -5.53 0.08 -2.82
N ILE A 78 -4.39 -0.07 -2.14
CA ILE A 78 -3.54 -1.25 -2.23
C ILE A 78 -3.36 -1.80 -0.81
N ALA A 79 -3.72 -3.07 -0.61
CA ALA A 79 -3.38 -3.80 0.60
C ALA A 79 -1.89 -4.15 0.57
N LEU A 80 -1.20 -3.91 1.68
CA LEU A 80 0.21 -4.24 1.82
C LEU A 80 0.37 -5.46 2.73
N ASP A 81 1.19 -6.40 2.27
CA ASP A 81 1.66 -7.50 3.11
C ASP A 81 2.68 -6.99 4.13
N SER A 82 2.83 -7.73 5.22
CA SER A 82 3.79 -7.38 6.28
C SER A 82 5.22 -7.21 5.74
N GLU A 83 5.62 -8.00 4.75
CA GLU A 83 6.95 -7.92 4.13
C GLU A 83 7.13 -6.78 3.14
N ASP A 84 6.04 -6.13 2.72
CA ASP A 84 6.05 -5.03 1.75
C ASP A 84 6.13 -3.66 2.41
N MET A 85 6.01 -3.61 3.75
CA MET A 85 5.96 -2.37 4.49
C MET A 85 6.87 -2.33 5.73
N GLU A 86 7.31 -1.13 6.06
CA GLU A 86 8.05 -0.79 7.28
C GLU A 86 7.33 0.36 7.99
N LYS A 87 6.95 0.18 9.25
CA LYS A 87 6.35 1.25 10.05
C LYS A 87 7.41 2.29 10.43
N VAL A 88 7.03 3.57 10.36
CA VAL A 88 7.88 4.72 10.72
C VAL A 88 7.58 5.22 12.12
#